data_AF-A0A7K4AD01-F1
#
_entry.id   AF-A0A7K4AD01-F1
#
_cell.length_a   1.000
_cell.length_b   1.000
_cell.length_c   1.000
_cell.angle_alpha   90.00
_cell.angle_beta   90.00
_cell.angle_gamma   90.00
#
_symmetry.space_group_name_H-M   'P 1'
#
loop_
_entity.id
_entity.type
_entity.pdbx_description
1 polymer ?
#
loop_
_entity_poly.entity_id
_entity_poly.type
_entity_poly.pdbx_seq_one_letter_code
_entity_poly.pdbx_strand_id
1 'polypeptide(L)'
;MMKATSGHFVLDDDVEYKDLAGVFPELLTTFLEETDQIPEDDDILKMFIYVNSRALNKNEKPEGYNRKGGPMRLVFPLDSKQFYIRSI
;
A
#
# COMPACT_ATOMS: atom_id res chain seq x y z
N MET A 1 -15.03 -20.61 7.59
CA MET A 1 -13.70 -19.97 7.39
C MET A 1 -13.70 -19.33 6.03
N MET A 2 -13.48 -18.02 5.93
CA MET A 2 -13.21 -17.39 4.63
C MET A 2 -11.88 -17.92 4.11
N LYS A 3 -11.83 -18.29 2.83
CA LYS A 3 -10.60 -18.70 2.16
C LYS A 3 -9.76 -17.44 1.96
N ALA A 4 -8.49 -17.46 2.35
CA ALA A 4 -7.62 -16.30 2.14
C ALA A 4 -7.59 -15.94 0.64
N THR A 5 -7.90 -14.69 0.32
CA THR A 5 -7.89 -14.15 -1.04
C THR A 5 -6.81 -13.10 -1.18
N SER A 6 -6.21 -13.05 -2.38
CA SER A 6 -5.27 -11.99 -2.75
C SER A 6 -5.54 -11.49 -4.16
N GLY A 7 -5.33 -10.19 -4.34
CA GLY A 7 -5.28 -9.53 -5.65
C GLY A 7 -3.87 -8.99 -5.86
N HIS A 8 -3.29 -9.27 -7.03
CA HIS A 8 -1.91 -8.91 -7.37
C HIS A 8 -1.90 -7.88 -8.50
N PHE A 9 -1.06 -6.86 -8.34
CA PHE A 9 -0.77 -5.85 -9.33
C PHE A 9 0.68 -6.05 -9.75
N VAL A 10 0.87 -6.55 -10.98
CA VAL A 10 2.19 -6.75 -11.56
C VAL A 10 2.54 -5.50 -12.36
N LEU A 11 3.71 -4.94 -12.10
CA LEU A 11 4.21 -3.74 -12.77
C LEU A 11 5.08 -4.17 -13.96
N ASP A 12 5.00 -3.40 -15.04
CA ASP A 12 5.84 -3.60 -16.22
C ASP A 12 7.32 -3.36 -15.89
N ASP A 13 8.20 -3.84 -16.76
CA ASP A 13 9.63 -3.83 -16.49
C ASP A 13 10.28 -2.44 -16.48
N ASP A 14 9.64 -1.45 -17.07
CA ASP A 14 10.08 -0.07 -17.10
C ASP A 14 9.51 0.78 -15.95
N VAL A 15 8.59 0.23 -15.16
CA VAL A 15 7.99 0.93 -14.01
C VAL A 15 8.93 0.89 -12.80
N GLU A 16 9.23 2.06 -12.28
CA GLU A 16 9.99 2.28 -11.05
C GLU A 16 9.06 2.67 -9.88
N TYR A 17 9.54 2.54 -8.64
CA TYR A 17 8.73 2.91 -7.47
C TYR A 17 8.35 4.40 -7.50
N LYS A 18 9.24 5.28 -7.96
CA LYS A 18 8.96 6.71 -8.07
C LYS A 18 7.76 7.03 -8.96
N ASP A 19 7.45 6.17 -9.93
CA ASP A 19 6.33 6.38 -10.86
C ASP A 19 4.97 6.18 -10.16
N LEU A 20 4.96 5.46 -9.04
CA LEU A 20 3.78 5.32 -8.18
C LEU A 20 3.53 6.55 -7.30
N ALA A 21 4.53 7.43 -7.11
CA ALA A 21 4.45 8.52 -6.13
C ALA A 21 3.27 9.47 -6.38
N GLY A 22 2.91 9.68 -7.65
CA GLY A 22 1.79 10.56 -8.04
C GLY A 22 0.41 10.01 -7.66
N VAL A 23 0.25 8.69 -7.66
CA VAL A 23 -1.05 8.02 -7.42
C VAL A 23 -1.14 7.35 -6.04
N PHE A 24 -0.02 7.19 -5.35
CA PHE A 24 0.04 6.46 -4.10
C PHE A 24 -0.87 7.03 -2.98
N PRO A 25 -0.99 8.36 -2.78
CA PRO A 25 -1.88 8.90 -1.77
C PRO A 25 -3.32 8.42 -1.97
N GLU A 26 -3.83 8.50 -3.19
CA GLU A 26 -5.17 8.02 -3.56
C GLU A 26 -5.29 6.51 -3.39
N LEU A 27 -4.29 5.74 -3.86
CA LEU A 27 -4.26 4.29 -3.71
C LEU A 27 -4.38 3.87 -2.24
N LEU A 28 -3.63 4.54 -1.35
CA LEU A 28 -3.67 4.24 0.08
C LEU A 28 -5.00 4.66 0.71
N THR A 29 -5.52 5.85 0.41
CA THR A 29 -6.80 6.31 0.99
C THR A 29 -7.95 5.40 0.54
N THR A 30 -8.03 5.08 -0.76
CA THR A 30 -9.05 4.16 -1.29
C THR A 30 -8.92 2.79 -0.66
N PHE A 31 -7.70 2.26 -0.50
CA PHE A 31 -7.51 0.99 0.20
C PHE A 31 -8.07 1.03 1.63
N LEU A 32 -7.80 2.10 2.40
CA LEU A 32 -8.26 2.21 3.78
C LEU A 32 -9.77 2.42 3.88
N GLU A 33 -10.37 3.17 2.96
CA GLU A 33 -11.81 3.38 2.85
C GLU A 33 -12.55 2.08 2.53
N GLU A 34 -12.15 1.38 1.47
CA GLU A 34 -12.79 0.15 1.00
C GLU A 34 -12.62 -1.03 1.96
N THR A 35 -11.63 -0.96 2.86
CA THR A 35 -11.37 -2.02 3.85
C THR A 35 -11.82 -1.66 5.26
N ASP A 36 -12.45 -0.49 5.45
CA ASP A 36 -12.87 0.03 6.77
C ASP A 36 -11.68 0.09 7.76
N GLN A 37 -10.52 0.54 7.28
CA GLN A 37 -9.25 0.64 8.01
C GLN A 37 -8.73 2.09 8.12
N ILE A 38 -9.56 3.09 7.82
CA ILE A 38 -9.21 4.50 7.98
C ILE A 38 -8.90 4.77 9.47
N PRO A 39 -7.73 5.35 9.81
CA PRO A 39 -7.46 5.80 11.17
C PRO A 39 -8.43 6.88 11.62
N GLU A 40 -8.85 6.85 12.90
CA GLU A 40 -9.69 7.91 13.47
C GLU A 40 -8.98 9.28 13.53
N ASP A 41 -7.64 9.26 13.59
CA ASP A 41 -6.80 10.46 13.65
C ASP A 41 -6.22 10.79 12.26
N ASP A 42 -6.64 11.93 11.73
CA ASP A 42 -6.18 12.47 10.44
C ASP A 42 -4.65 12.63 10.36
N ASP A 43 -3.98 12.95 11.45
CA ASP A 43 -2.52 13.12 11.46
C ASP A 43 -1.81 11.77 11.32
N ILE A 44 -2.42 10.67 11.80
CA ILE A 44 -1.93 9.31 11.55
C ILE A 44 -2.06 8.96 10.06
N LEU A 45 -3.20 9.30 9.43
CA LEU A 45 -3.39 9.09 7.99
C LEU A 45 -2.36 9.89 7.18
N LYS A 46 -2.18 11.17 7.47
CA LYS A 46 -1.17 12.02 6.83
C LYS A 46 0.24 11.45 7.01
N MET A 47 0.56 10.92 8.20
CA MET A 47 1.84 10.28 8.46
C MET A 47 2.05 9.05 7.57
N PHE A 48 1.04 8.17 7.40
CA PHE A 48 1.15 7.00 6.52
C PHE A 48 1.39 7.40 5.07
N ILE A 49 0.66 8.39 4.57
CA ILE A 49 0.87 8.92 3.23
C ILE A 49 2.29 9.49 3.11
N TYR A 50 2.70 10.32 4.07
CA TYR A 50 4.02 10.97 4.05
C TYR A 50 5.17 9.96 4.02
N VAL A 51 5.16 8.95 4.88
CA VAL A 51 6.24 7.95 4.97
C VAL A 51 6.38 7.18 3.66
N ASN A 52 5.27 6.71 3.10
CA ASN A 52 5.28 5.96 1.85
C ASN A 52 5.68 6.85 0.66
N SER A 53 5.06 8.02 0.51
CA SER A 53 5.40 8.95 -0.56
C SER A 53 6.86 9.39 -0.49
N ARG A 54 7.43 9.56 0.71
CA ARG A 54 8.86 9.87 0.87
C ARG A 54 9.76 8.74 0.33
N ALA A 55 9.41 7.48 0.57
CA ALA A 55 10.14 6.34 0.01
C ALA A 55 10.03 6.32 -1.52
N LEU A 56 8.81 6.43 -2.05
CA LEU A 56 8.56 6.43 -3.49
C LEU A 56 9.33 7.55 -4.20
N ASN A 57 9.31 8.77 -3.66
CA ASN A 57 10.06 9.90 -4.24
C ASN A 57 11.58 9.68 -4.27
N LYS A 58 12.11 8.78 -3.44
CA LYS A 58 13.52 8.37 -3.46
C LYS A 58 13.76 7.13 -4.32
N ASN A 59 12.74 6.66 -5.03
CA ASN A 59 12.72 5.38 -5.73
C ASN A 59 12.98 4.17 -4.80
N GLU A 60 12.57 4.30 -3.53
CA GLU A 60 12.67 3.24 -2.52
C GLU A 60 11.32 2.52 -2.40
N LYS A 61 11.38 1.23 -2.02
CA LYS A 61 10.21 0.42 -1.78
C LYS A 61 9.35 1.05 -0.65
N PRO A 62 8.04 1.30 -0.87
CA PRO A 62 7.18 1.80 0.18
C PRO A 62 6.88 0.72 1.24
N GLU A 63 6.32 1.14 2.36
CA GLU A 63 5.81 0.24 3.40
C GLU A 63 4.48 -0.41 2.97
N GLY A 64 3.67 0.32 2.21
CA GLY A 64 2.27 -0.02 1.97
C GLY A 64 1.44 0.19 3.24
N TYR A 65 0.58 -0.79 3.54
CA TYR A 65 -0.15 -0.90 4.79
C TYR A 65 -0.15 -2.36 5.25
N ASN A 66 0.89 -2.76 5.97
CA ASN A 66 1.12 -4.13 6.44
C ASN A 66 1.06 -4.24 7.96
N ARG A 67 -0.04 -3.76 8.56
CA ARG A 67 -0.23 -3.73 10.02
C ARG A 67 -0.88 -5.00 10.55
N LYS A 68 -0.62 -5.29 11.83
CA LYS A 68 -1.33 -6.35 12.58
C LYS A 68 -2.71 -5.83 13.00
N GLY A 69 -3.71 -6.71 13.06
CA GLY A 69 -5.04 -6.40 13.60
C GLY A 69 -6.09 -5.94 12.58
N GLY A 70 -5.68 -5.52 11.37
CA GLY A 70 -6.61 -5.20 10.28
C GLY A 70 -6.95 -6.41 9.41
N PRO A 71 -8.15 -6.50 8.81
CA PRO A 71 -8.57 -7.64 8.00
C PRO A 71 -7.79 -7.77 6.68
N MET A 72 -7.29 -6.66 6.14
CA MET A 72 -6.62 -6.58 4.85
C MET A 72 -5.24 -5.91 4.98
N ARG A 73 -4.35 -6.28 4.05
CA ARG A 73 -3.00 -5.72 3.96
C ARG A 73 -2.68 -5.32 2.53
N LEU A 74 -2.10 -4.14 2.37
CA LEU A 74 -1.45 -3.68 1.14
C LEU A 74 0.05 -3.92 1.28
N VAL A 75 0.62 -4.80 0.46
CA VAL A 75 1.99 -5.29 0.65
C VAL A 75 2.84 -5.04 -0.59
N PHE A 76 4.02 -4.46 -0.34
CA PHE A 76 5.10 -4.33 -1.32
C PHE A 76 6.24 -5.31 -0.95
N PRO A 77 6.35 -6.47 -1.64
CA PRO A 77 7.39 -7.48 -1.41
C PRO A 77 8.79 -6.97 -1.75
N LEU A 78 9.80 -7.60 -1.14
CA LEU A 78 11.20 -7.39 -1.53
C LEU A 78 11.45 -8.05 -2.89
N ASP A 79 12.28 -7.40 -3.71
CA ASP A 79 12.83 -7.94 -4.96
C ASP A 79 11.78 -8.42 -5.99
N SER A 80 10.61 -7.78 -6.02
CA SER A 80 9.56 -8.13 -6.97
C SER A 80 8.84 -6.88 -7.47
N LYS A 81 8.63 -6.80 -8.80
CA LYS A 81 7.86 -5.74 -9.47
C LYS A 81 6.36 -6.01 -9.37
N GLN A 82 5.87 -6.16 -8.15
CA GLN A 82 4.45 -6.30 -7.90
C GLN A 82 4.12 -5.70 -6.54
N PHE A 83 2.86 -5.39 -6.34
CA PHE A 83 2.28 -5.25 -5.00
C PHE A 83 0.98 -6.04 -4.95
N TYR A 84 0.52 -6.35 -3.76
CA TYR A 84 -0.69 -7.15 -3.61
C TYR A 84 -1.50 -6.73 -2.39
N ILE A 85 -2.80 -6.93 -2.53
CA ILE A 85 -3.75 -6.85 -1.43
C ILE A 85 -4.07 -8.29 -1.00
N ARG A 86 -4.03 -8.57 0.29
CA ARG A 86 -4.41 -9.89 0.82
C ARG A 86 -5.25 -9.79 2.08
N SER A 87 -6.21 -10.70 2.21
CA SER A 87 -6.90 -10.95 3.47
C SER A 87 -5.98 -11.71 4.44
N ILE A 88 -6.16 -11.49 5.73
CA ILE A 88 -5.50 -12.28 6.80
C ILE A 88 -6.31 -13.55 7.11
#